data_AF-A0A657BC65-F1
#
_entry.id   AF-A0A657BC65-F1
#
_cell.length_a   1.000
_cell.length_b   1.000
_cell.length_c   1.000
_cell.angle_alpha   90.00
_cell.angle_beta   90.00
_cell.angle_gamma   90.00
#
_symmetry.space_group_name_H-M   'P 1'
#
loop_
_entity.id
_entity.type
_entity.pdbx_description
1 polymer ?
#
loop_
_entity_poly.entity_id
_entity_poly.type
_entity_poly.pdbx_seq_one_letter_code
_entity_poly.pdbx_strand_id
1 'polypeptide(L)'
;MKGLKKIALASAIAAVSAGAQAELKALDDSAMGELTGQAGLTIDLETKYTIGEFMYKDAGSVFLSGISLGANTNETPASAAAAAGYVDNIRIKLDIAGAGAIDPANGVADNSLDTGFSRVRDLAGIQAIAAAAAGNADAAKFGQANAGSADLADLQAAGIVDNTQGVTDANAAVQTIAGKQGYGDGDLLIHVSFKDAWQKAAPGGLAVLMSTDSAGPNAGSASALGDLTYAGVLASGLKSVDFNFSIDAIGLADSTFAAGDSIGDSFTGHTANGIDPDGDAGTTVLISDLSINGYLGPVDIHIENNGNGFGSGTATPTIGAADSKINWNTYVNVTDLDVYLDIAGVQITDLKINNVRGDVTDLDGNFSFGFAQSNRQIFAVRNTAGFDAAGLAAAAGGAAYANPVAMANDLGLDGVAINTTFKGDMEIGALSFGDTGTSIGELYWTDIESYTNWTISAH
;
A
#
# COMPACT_ATOMS: atom_id res chain seq x y z
N MET A 1 -7.96 -57.73 56.64
CA MET A 1 -7.79 -56.26 56.54
C MET A 1 -7.58 -55.73 55.09
N LYS A 2 -8.01 -56.43 54.02
CA LYS A 2 -7.89 -55.93 52.63
C LYS A 2 -9.15 -55.22 52.10
N GLY A 3 -10.33 -55.44 52.70
CA GLY A 3 -11.59 -54.78 52.31
C GLY A 3 -11.76 -53.37 52.87
N LEU A 4 -11.37 -53.13 54.12
CA LEU A 4 -11.52 -51.84 54.80
C LEU A 4 -10.71 -50.70 54.13
N LYS A 5 -9.53 -51.01 53.58
CA LYS A 5 -8.70 -50.04 52.85
C LYS A 5 -9.28 -49.64 51.48
N LYS A 6 -10.04 -50.52 50.83
CA LYS A 6 -10.69 -50.23 49.54
C LYS A 6 -11.94 -49.38 49.72
N ILE A 7 -12.69 -49.60 50.79
CA ILE A 7 -13.88 -48.80 51.13
C ILE A 7 -13.46 -47.38 51.54
N ALA A 8 -12.42 -47.22 52.37
CA ALA A 8 -11.91 -45.90 52.74
C ALA A 8 -11.40 -45.08 51.54
N LEU A 9 -10.76 -45.73 50.56
CA LEU A 9 -10.29 -45.07 49.34
C LEU A 9 -11.46 -44.67 48.41
N ALA A 10 -12.48 -45.53 48.26
CA ALA A 10 -13.67 -45.20 47.50
C ALA A 10 -14.47 -44.04 48.14
N SER A 11 -14.55 -44.00 49.47
CA SER A 11 -15.17 -42.88 50.20
C SER A 11 -14.37 -41.58 50.09
N ALA A 12 -13.03 -41.65 50.07
CA ALA A 12 -12.18 -40.48 49.87
C ALA A 12 -12.29 -39.92 48.44
N ILE A 13 -12.34 -40.78 47.43
CA ILE A 13 -12.49 -40.36 46.02
C ILE A 13 -13.88 -39.74 45.80
N ALA A 14 -14.94 -40.30 46.39
CA ALA A 14 -16.29 -39.73 46.33
C ALA A 14 -16.42 -38.37 47.06
N ALA A 15 -15.69 -38.18 48.16
CA ALA A 15 -15.67 -36.92 48.90
C ALA A 15 -14.89 -35.81 48.16
N VAL A 16 -13.83 -36.16 47.42
CA VAL A 16 -13.08 -35.20 46.58
C VAL A 16 -13.89 -34.78 45.35
N SER A 17 -14.69 -35.68 44.76
CA SER A 17 -15.59 -35.32 43.65
C SER A 17 -16.78 -34.43 44.03
N ALA A 18 -17.13 -34.34 45.31
CA ALA A 18 -18.20 -33.45 45.78
C ALA A 18 -17.76 -31.97 45.86
N GLY A 19 -16.44 -31.70 45.88
CA GLY A 19 -15.87 -30.34 45.91
C GLY A 19 -15.48 -29.77 44.54
N ALA A 20 -15.50 -30.60 43.49
CA ALA A 20 -15.31 -30.15 42.10
C ALA A 20 -16.68 -29.98 41.43
N GLN A 21 -17.52 -29.13 42.00
CA GLN A 21 -18.62 -28.53 41.24
C GLN A 21 -17.94 -27.56 40.26
N ALA A 22 -17.91 -27.89 38.98
CA ALA A 22 -17.74 -26.87 37.96
C ALA A 22 -18.99 -25.98 38.06
N GLU A 23 -18.90 -24.91 38.85
CA GLU A 23 -19.93 -23.90 38.93
C GLU A 23 -19.99 -23.25 37.54
N LEU A 24 -20.94 -23.70 36.72
CA LEU A 24 -21.32 -23.03 35.49
C LEU A 24 -21.87 -21.67 35.90
N LYS A 25 -21.00 -20.65 35.92
CA LYS A 25 -21.42 -19.27 35.97
C LYS A 25 -22.09 -18.96 34.64
N ALA A 26 -23.41 -19.04 34.60
CA ALA A 26 -24.17 -18.51 33.49
C ALA A 26 -23.81 -17.03 33.34
N LEU A 27 -23.17 -16.68 32.23
CA LEU A 27 -23.00 -15.29 31.86
C LEU A 27 -24.40 -14.72 31.64
N ASP A 28 -24.77 -13.72 32.45
CA ASP A 28 -25.95 -12.91 32.21
C ASP A 28 -25.79 -12.21 30.85
N ASP A 29 -26.88 -11.98 30.11
CA ASP A 29 -26.84 -11.24 28.85
C ASP A 29 -26.23 -9.84 29.06
N SER A 30 -26.31 -9.27 30.27
CA SER A 30 -25.60 -8.04 30.64
C SER A 30 -24.07 -8.21 30.67
N ALA A 31 -23.55 -9.38 31.04
CA ALA A 31 -22.12 -9.69 31.02
C ALA A 31 -21.64 -10.14 29.63
N MET A 32 -22.56 -10.64 28.78
CA MET A 32 -22.31 -10.87 27.35
C MET A 32 -22.48 -9.61 26.49
N GLY A 33 -23.24 -8.62 26.95
CA GLY A 33 -23.35 -7.29 26.33
C GLY A 33 -22.11 -6.43 26.55
N GLU A 34 -21.31 -6.72 27.58
CA GLU A 34 -19.99 -6.14 27.81
C GLU A 34 -18.90 -6.78 26.93
N LEU A 35 -19.16 -7.95 26.33
CA LEU A 35 -18.36 -8.52 25.24
C LEU A 35 -18.73 -7.84 23.90
N THR A 36 -18.70 -6.51 23.86
CA THR A 36 -18.53 -5.81 22.59
C THR A 36 -17.12 -6.15 22.11
N GLY A 37 -17.01 -6.96 21.05
CA GLY A 37 -15.72 -7.17 20.39
C GLY A 37 -15.09 -5.81 20.08
N GLN A 38 -13.78 -5.67 20.27
CA GLN A 38 -13.08 -4.51 19.72
C GLN A 38 -13.41 -4.45 18.23
N ALA A 39 -13.83 -3.28 17.76
CA ALA A 39 -14.14 -3.08 16.35
C ALA A 39 -12.85 -3.28 15.53
N GLY A 40 -12.97 -4.07 14.46
CA GLY A 40 -11.88 -4.31 13.52
C GLY A 40 -10.79 -5.30 13.95
N LEU A 41 -9.91 -5.59 12.99
CA LEU A 41 -8.74 -6.46 13.14
C LEU A 41 -7.47 -5.66 12.85
N THR A 42 -6.48 -5.74 13.73
CA THR A 42 -5.14 -5.19 13.48
C THR A 42 -4.15 -6.32 13.23
N ILE A 43 -3.40 -6.23 12.14
CA ILE A 43 -2.37 -7.19 11.74
C ILE A 43 -1.05 -6.42 11.59
N ASP A 44 -0.01 -6.85 12.30
CA ASP A 44 1.35 -6.40 12.06
C ASP A 44 2.03 -7.36 11.07
N LEU A 45 2.65 -6.83 10.01
CA LEU A 45 3.25 -7.61 8.93
C LEU A 45 4.76 -7.31 8.82
N GLU A 46 5.53 -8.38 8.75
CA GLU A 46 6.95 -8.37 8.37
C GLU A 46 7.14 -9.46 7.31
N THR A 47 7.66 -9.10 6.13
CA THR A 47 7.71 -10.02 5.00
C THR A 47 9.00 -9.88 4.19
N LYS A 48 9.44 -11.01 3.64
CA LYS A 48 10.55 -11.12 2.70
C LYS A 48 10.32 -12.37 1.87
N TYR A 49 10.43 -12.27 0.56
CA TYR A 49 10.30 -13.43 -0.30
C TYR A 49 11.24 -13.34 -1.49
N THR A 50 11.58 -14.51 -2.03
CA THR A 50 12.33 -14.68 -3.27
C THR A 50 11.62 -15.75 -4.09
N ILE A 51 11.29 -15.44 -5.34
CA ILE A 51 10.72 -16.38 -6.30
C ILE A 51 11.80 -16.61 -7.37
N GLY A 52 12.26 -17.85 -7.50
CA GLY A 52 13.31 -18.18 -8.46
C GLY A 52 12.92 -17.92 -9.91
N GLU A 53 11.71 -18.34 -10.29
CA GLU A 53 11.18 -18.10 -11.64
C GLU A 53 9.65 -18.08 -11.63
N PHE A 54 9.06 -17.16 -12.40
CA PHE A 54 7.69 -17.23 -12.87
C PHE A 54 7.71 -17.44 -14.39
N MET A 55 6.99 -18.45 -14.88
CA MET A 55 6.83 -18.71 -16.31
C MET A 55 5.37 -18.88 -16.67
N TYR A 56 4.96 -18.18 -17.73
CA TYR A 56 3.73 -18.47 -18.44
C TYR A 56 4.06 -19.14 -19.78
N LYS A 57 3.43 -20.28 -20.08
CA LYS A 57 3.68 -21.08 -21.28
C LYS A 57 2.40 -21.30 -22.11
N ASP A 58 2.52 -21.02 -23.39
CA ASP A 58 1.55 -21.32 -24.46
C ASP A 58 2.32 -21.73 -25.75
N ALA A 59 2.12 -21.05 -26.89
CA ALA A 59 2.88 -21.27 -28.13
C ALA A 59 4.34 -20.77 -28.07
N GLY A 60 4.68 -20.08 -26.98
CA GLY A 60 6.01 -19.70 -26.52
C GLY A 60 5.92 -19.50 -25.01
N SER A 61 6.91 -18.85 -24.39
CA SER A 61 6.82 -18.51 -22.98
C SER A 61 7.29 -17.09 -22.68
N VAL A 62 6.70 -16.51 -21.64
CA VAL A 62 7.21 -15.33 -20.95
C VAL A 62 7.77 -15.81 -19.63
N PHE A 63 8.98 -15.39 -19.28
CA PHE A 63 9.61 -15.72 -18.01
C PHE A 63 10.03 -14.45 -17.26
N LEU A 64 9.98 -14.53 -15.93
CA LEU A 64 10.55 -13.57 -15.01
C LEU A 64 11.44 -14.38 -14.05
N SER A 65 12.72 -14.02 -13.98
CA SER A 65 13.70 -14.70 -13.12
C SER A 65 14.11 -13.82 -11.94
N GLY A 66 14.41 -14.45 -10.81
CA GLY A 66 15.02 -13.78 -9.66
C GLY A 66 14.16 -12.67 -9.05
N ILE A 67 12.86 -12.89 -8.86
CA ILE A 67 11.98 -11.90 -8.24
C ILE A 67 12.26 -11.87 -6.74
N SER A 68 12.56 -10.71 -6.18
CA SER A 68 12.80 -10.55 -4.75
C SER A 68 12.06 -9.35 -4.15
N LEU A 69 11.66 -9.49 -2.88
CA LEU A 69 11.16 -8.40 -2.05
C LEU A 69 11.86 -8.45 -0.70
N GLY A 70 12.45 -7.32 -0.29
CA GLY A 70 13.12 -7.16 1.00
C GLY A 70 13.16 -5.70 1.45
N ALA A 71 13.94 -5.39 2.48
CA ALA A 71 14.15 -4.01 2.92
C ALA A 71 14.93 -3.21 1.87
N ASN A 72 14.76 -1.88 1.90
CA ASN A 72 15.48 -0.94 1.04
C ASN A 72 17.00 -1.11 1.20
N THR A 73 17.72 -1.29 0.09
CA THR A 73 19.17 -1.57 0.09
C THR A 73 20.04 -0.32 0.20
N ASN A 74 19.45 0.86 0.01
CA ASN A 74 20.14 2.16 0.11
C ASN A 74 20.12 2.73 1.54
N GLU A 75 19.34 2.14 2.45
CA GLU A 75 19.24 2.57 3.84
C GLU A 75 20.19 1.77 4.75
N THR A 76 20.81 2.46 5.72
CA THR A 76 21.62 1.78 6.72
C THR A 76 20.70 1.10 7.75
N PRO A 77 20.85 -0.21 8.03
CA PRO A 77 20.00 -0.88 8.99
C PRO A 77 20.09 -0.24 10.38
N ALA A 78 18.95 0.21 10.93
CA ALA A 78 18.89 0.87 12.24
C ALA A 78 19.21 -0.07 13.42
N SER A 79 19.27 -1.39 13.18
CA SER A 79 19.64 -2.40 14.16
C SER A 79 20.09 -3.71 13.49
N ALA A 80 20.69 -4.62 14.26
CA ALA A 80 21.00 -5.97 13.77
C ALA A 80 19.75 -6.79 13.39
N ALA A 81 18.59 -6.46 13.95
CA ALA A 81 17.30 -7.06 13.54
C ALA A 81 16.82 -6.49 12.20
N ALA A 82 16.98 -5.18 11.98
CA ALA A 82 16.71 -4.54 10.69
C ALA A 82 17.65 -5.05 9.57
N ALA A 83 18.85 -5.52 9.93
CA ALA A 83 19.80 -6.12 8.97
C ALA A 83 19.32 -7.44 8.36
N ALA A 84 18.24 -8.05 8.87
CA ALA A 84 17.65 -9.24 8.27
C ALA A 84 16.97 -8.97 6.90
N GLY A 85 16.72 -7.69 6.59
CA GLY A 85 16.26 -7.23 5.28
C GLY A 85 14.82 -7.61 4.97
N TYR A 86 13.94 -7.62 5.98
CA TYR A 86 12.49 -7.75 5.81
C TYR A 86 11.88 -6.39 5.49
N VAL A 87 10.84 -6.37 4.65
CA VAL A 87 9.89 -5.26 4.63
C VAL A 87 9.09 -5.35 5.93
N ASP A 88 9.37 -4.45 6.86
CA ASP A 88 8.81 -4.47 8.21
C ASP A 88 7.99 -3.22 8.51
N ASN A 89 7.57 -3.09 9.78
CA ASN A 89 6.84 -1.93 10.29
C ASN A 89 5.48 -1.67 9.60
N ILE A 90 4.92 -2.67 8.91
CA ILE A 90 3.58 -2.57 8.30
C ILE A 90 2.52 -2.94 9.34
N ARG A 91 1.46 -2.14 9.38
CA ARG A 91 0.25 -2.38 10.15
C ARG A 91 -0.97 -2.27 9.24
N ILE A 92 -1.79 -3.31 9.24
CA ILE A 92 -3.05 -3.38 8.51
C ILE A 92 -4.18 -3.30 9.53
N LYS A 93 -5.10 -2.36 9.33
CA LYS A 93 -6.38 -2.29 10.04
C LYS A 93 -7.49 -2.71 9.08
N LEU A 94 -8.28 -3.70 9.44
CA LEU A 94 -9.49 -4.10 8.72
C LEU A 94 -10.67 -3.68 9.57
N ASP A 95 -11.55 -2.85 9.03
CA ASP A 95 -12.73 -2.36 9.75
C ASP A 95 -13.95 -2.29 8.83
N ILE A 96 -15.13 -2.50 9.40
CA ILE A 96 -16.40 -2.39 8.69
C ILE A 96 -17.12 -1.16 9.24
N ALA A 97 -17.42 -0.22 8.37
CA ALA A 97 -18.09 1.01 8.74
C ALA A 97 -19.53 0.74 9.20
N GLY A 98 -19.92 1.35 10.32
CA GLY A 98 -21.29 1.27 10.83
C GLY A 98 -22.24 2.30 10.20
N ALA A 99 -23.41 2.49 10.83
CA ALA A 99 -24.47 3.36 10.32
C ALA A 99 -24.23 4.86 10.54
N GLY A 100 -23.07 5.25 11.06
CA GLY A 100 -22.75 6.62 11.48
C GLY A 100 -23.23 6.95 12.89
N ALA A 101 -23.44 5.93 13.73
CA ALA A 101 -23.80 6.14 15.13
C ALA A 101 -22.62 6.75 15.89
N ILE A 102 -22.88 7.79 16.69
CA ILE A 102 -21.85 8.40 17.52
C ILE A 102 -21.58 7.49 18.73
N ASP A 103 -20.34 7.02 18.86
CA ASP A 103 -19.89 6.28 20.02
C ASP A 103 -19.94 7.21 21.25
N PRO A 104 -20.75 6.88 22.28
CA PRO A 104 -20.87 7.70 23.48
C PRO A 104 -19.57 7.87 24.28
N ALA A 105 -18.59 6.97 24.11
CA ALA A 105 -17.36 6.97 24.88
C ALA A 105 -16.33 7.99 24.37
N ASN A 106 -16.28 8.21 23.06
CA ASN A 106 -15.27 9.08 22.43
C ASN A 106 -15.88 10.19 21.54
N GLY A 107 -17.19 10.17 21.29
CA GLY A 107 -17.90 11.16 20.47
C GLY A 107 -17.61 11.06 18.97
N VAL A 108 -17.03 9.94 18.51
CA VAL A 108 -16.68 9.69 17.10
C VAL A 108 -17.75 8.80 16.46
N ALA A 109 -18.07 9.04 15.19
CA ALA A 109 -18.98 8.18 14.45
C ALA A 109 -18.35 6.81 14.15
N ASP A 110 -19.12 5.73 14.27
CA ASP A 110 -18.71 4.34 13.96
C ASP A 110 -18.40 4.07 12.48
N ASN A 111 -18.56 5.08 11.61
CA ASN A 111 -18.18 5.05 10.21
C ASN A 111 -17.02 6.01 9.87
N SER A 112 -16.43 6.68 10.87
CA SER A 112 -15.31 7.61 10.70
C SER A 112 -13.98 6.88 10.84
N LEU A 113 -13.39 6.45 9.72
CA LEU A 113 -12.20 5.60 9.69
C LEU A 113 -10.94 6.35 9.24
N ASP A 114 -9.78 5.81 9.65
CA ASP A 114 -8.47 6.29 9.20
C ASP A 114 -8.27 5.98 7.71
N THR A 115 -7.75 6.94 6.95
CA THR A 115 -7.51 6.81 5.50
C THR A 115 -6.35 7.71 5.09
N GLY A 116 -5.58 7.31 4.08
CA GLY A 116 -4.42 8.05 3.60
C GLY A 116 -3.51 8.46 4.75
N PHE A 117 -3.13 9.74 4.77
CA PHE A 117 -2.28 10.31 5.82
C PHE A 117 -3.05 10.82 7.05
N SER A 118 -4.32 10.45 7.26
CA SER A 118 -5.12 10.96 8.39
C SER A 118 -4.46 10.74 9.75
N ARG A 119 -3.77 9.61 9.93
CA ARG A 119 -3.06 9.25 11.16
C ARG A 119 -1.90 10.20 11.48
N VAL A 120 -1.38 10.94 10.50
CA VAL A 120 -0.32 11.95 10.75
C VAL A 120 -0.79 13.00 11.74
N ARG A 121 -2.07 13.37 11.71
CA ARG A 121 -2.65 14.34 12.65
C ARG A 121 -2.61 13.84 14.09
N ASP A 122 -3.02 12.59 14.31
CA ASP A 122 -2.99 11.96 15.63
C ASP A 122 -1.56 11.86 16.19
N LEU A 123 -0.61 11.48 15.33
CA LEU A 123 0.81 11.38 15.71
C LEU A 123 1.43 12.74 15.99
N ALA A 124 1.07 13.76 15.21
CA ALA A 124 1.47 15.14 15.46
C ALA A 124 0.90 15.64 16.79
N GLY A 125 -0.30 15.23 17.18
CA GLY A 125 -0.88 15.52 18.50
C GLY A 125 -0.05 14.94 19.65
N ILE A 126 0.35 13.67 19.54
CA ILE A 126 1.24 13.01 20.52
C ILE A 126 2.57 13.76 20.63
N GLN A 127 3.17 14.06 19.48
CA GLN A 127 4.45 14.75 19.42
C GLN A 127 4.37 16.19 19.94
N ALA A 128 3.28 16.91 19.68
CA ALA A 128 3.05 18.26 20.18
C ALA A 128 3.02 18.31 21.71
N ILE A 129 2.35 17.34 22.34
CA ILE A 129 2.29 17.22 23.80
C ILE A 129 3.69 16.95 24.37
N ALA A 130 4.43 16.00 23.79
CA ALA A 130 5.78 15.67 24.23
C ALA A 130 6.76 16.85 24.04
N ALA A 131 6.73 17.50 22.88
CA ALA A 131 7.56 18.66 22.54
C ALA A 131 7.27 19.85 23.46
N ALA A 132 6.01 20.13 23.76
CA ALA A 132 5.63 21.19 24.69
C ALA A 132 6.14 20.92 26.11
N ALA A 133 6.07 19.66 26.58
CA ALA A 133 6.60 19.27 27.88
C ALA A 133 8.13 19.40 27.97
N ALA A 134 8.84 19.15 26.87
CA ALA A 134 10.30 19.30 26.77
C ALA A 134 10.75 20.76 26.53
N GLY A 135 9.83 21.70 26.26
CA GLY A 135 10.18 23.08 25.91
C GLY A 135 10.80 23.23 24.51
N ASN A 136 10.51 22.30 23.61
CA ASN A 136 11.00 22.31 22.24
C ASN A 136 10.30 23.41 21.40
N ALA A 137 11.08 24.16 20.64
CA ALA A 137 10.59 25.27 19.81
C ALA A 137 9.62 24.81 18.69
N ASP A 138 9.73 23.56 18.25
CA ASP A 138 8.88 23.00 17.19
C ASP A 138 7.49 22.54 17.68
N ALA A 139 7.18 22.65 18.98
CA ALA A 139 5.89 22.24 19.54
C ALA A 139 4.68 22.89 18.82
N ALA A 140 4.82 24.14 18.40
CA ALA A 140 3.78 24.84 17.65
C ALA A 140 3.52 24.23 16.26
N LYS A 141 4.58 23.78 15.57
CA LYS A 141 4.50 23.15 14.24
C LYS A 141 3.77 21.81 14.32
N PHE A 142 4.04 21.02 15.35
CA PHE A 142 3.31 19.79 15.61
C PHE A 142 1.84 20.05 15.96
N GLY A 143 1.56 21.10 16.74
CA GLY A 143 0.18 21.54 17.02
C GLY A 143 -0.59 21.94 15.77
N GLN A 144 0.07 22.63 14.83
CA GLN A 144 -0.50 22.99 13.53
C GLN A 144 -0.80 21.75 12.66
N ALA A 145 0.12 20.78 12.62
CA ALA A 145 -0.08 19.52 11.92
C ALA A 145 -1.25 18.70 12.50
N ASN A 146 -1.39 18.67 13.83
CA ASN A 146 -2.55 18.06 14.49
C ASN A 146 -3.87 18.74 14.09
N ALA A 147 -3.86 20.07 13.99
CA ALA A 147 -5.01 20.84 13.51
C ALA A 147 -5.35 20.59 12.03
N GLY A 148 -4.50 19.87 11.29
CA GLY A 148 -4.74 19.48 9.90
C GLY A 148 -4.07 20.37 8.87
N SER A 149 -2.97 21.04 9.24
CA SER A 149 -2.26 21.91 8.29
C SER A 149 -0.74 21.91 8.51
N ALA A 150 0.03 22.23 7.48
CA ALA A 150 1.47 22.41 7.57
C ALA A 150 1.93 23.57 6.70
N ASP A 151 2.86 24.39 7.19
CA ASP A 151 3.41 25.50 6.41
C ASP A 151 4.41 24.96 5.39
N LEU A 152 4.26 25.41 4.14
CA LEU A 152 5.13 24.99 3.05
C LEU A 152 6.61 25.32 3.32
N ALA A 153 6.89 26.44 3.99
CA ALA A 153 8.25 26.83 4.36
C ALA A 153 8.89 25.85 5.37
N ASP A 154 8.11 25.32 6.32
CA ASP A 154 8.60 24.32 7.27
C ASP A 154 8.80 22.95 6.60
N LEU A 155 7.94 22.59 5.65
CA LEU A 155 8.08 21.37 4.84
C LEU A 155 9.31 21.42 3.93
N GLN A 156 9.63 22.59 3.37
CA GLN A 156 10.86 22.85 2.62
C GLN A 156 12.09 22.79 3.52
N ALA A 157 12.04 23.41 4.69
CA ALA A 157 13.13 23.35 5.67
C ALA A 157 13.38 21.91 6.16
N ALA A 158 12.34 21.07 6.18
CA ALA A 158 12.43 19.65 6.48
C ALA A 158 12.89 18.78 5.29
N GLY A 159 13.06 19.35 4.09
CA GLY A 159 13.49 18.64 2.89
C GLY A 159 12.45 17.68 2.29
N ILE A 160 11.17 17.84 2.65
CA ILE A 160 10.08 17.01 2.12
C ILE A 160 9.62 17.52 0.75
N VAL A 161 9.74 18.83 0.53
CA VAL A 161 9.31 19.50 -0.69
C VAL A 161 10.50 20.23 -1.28
N ASP A 162 10.78 19.97 -2.56
CA ASP A 162 11.79 20.64 -3.37
C ASP A 162 11.13 21.70 -4.27
N ASN A 163 10.39 22.61 -3.63
CA ASN A 163 9.66 23.64 -4.36
C ASN A 163 10.55 24.88 -4.55
N THR A 164 11.40 24.85 -5.59
CA THR A 164 12.17 26.03 -6.02
C THR A 164 11.29 27.16 -6.58
N GLN A 165 10.02 26.88 -6.93
CA GLN A 165 9.08 27.84 -7.53
C GLN A 165 8.33 28.72 -6.51
N GLY A 166 8.39 28.38 -5.21
CA GLY A 166 7.70 29.12 -4.15
C GLY A 166 6.19 28.87 -4.09
N VAL A 167 5.45 29.76 -3.42
CA VAL A 167 3.98 29.63 -3.28
C VAL A 167 3.32 29.89 -4.64
N THR A 168 2.50 28.94 -5.10
CA THR A 168 1.74 29.01 -6.34
C THR A 168 0.27 28.68 -6.08
N ASP A 169 -0.60 28.80 -7.08
CA ASP A 169 -2.00 28.36 -6.96
C ASP A 169 -2.11 26.84 -6.72
N ALA A 170 -1.13 26.07 -7.19
CA ALA A 170 -1.00 24.64 -6.92
C ALA A 170 -0.34 24.34 -5.56
N ASN A 171 0.54 25.22 -5.08
CA ASN A 171 1.24 25.09 -3.81
C ASN A 171 0.91 26.24 -2.86
N ALA A 172 -0.21 26.11 -2.15
CA ALA A 172 -0.58 27.06 -1.12
C ALA A 172 0.52 27.23 -0.05
N ALA A 173 0.59 28.42 0.55
CA ALA A 173 1.53 28.68 1.65
C ALA A 173 1.28 27.76 2.87
N VAL A 174 0.02 27.34 3.04
CA VAL A 174 -0.42 26.39 4.06
C VAL A 174 -1.02 25.20 3.33
N GLN A 175 -0.45 24.02 3.57
CA GLN A 175 -0.88 22.75 3.03
C GLN A 175 -1.90 22.11 3.96
N THR A 176 -2.93 21.45 3.41
CA THR A 176 -3.96 20.77 4.18
C THR A 176 -3.57 19.32 4.41
N ILE A 177 -3.67 18.83 5.64
CA ILE A 177 -3.47 17.41 5.97
C ILE A 177 -4.84 16.75 6.11
N ALA A 178 -5.08 15.69 5.34
CA ALA A 178 -6.33 14.96 5.34
C ALA A 178 -6.74 14.51 6.76
N GLY A 179 -8.05 14.53 7.02
CA GLY A 179 -8.64 13.95 8.23
C GLY A 179 -9.17 12.54 8.00
N LYS A 180 -9.77 11.95 9.04
CA LYS A 180 -10.57 10.73 8.90
C LYS A 180 -11.74 10.96 7.95
N GLN A 181 -12.17 9.93 7.24
CA GLN A 181 -13.30 9.99 6.32
C GLN A 181 -14.47 9.13 6.83
N GLY A 182 -15.69 9.57 6.50
CA GLY A 182 -16.92 8.83 6.76
C GLY A 182 -17.24 7.88 5.61
N TYR A 183 -17.48 6.61 5.92
CA TYR A 183 -17.83 5.58 4.94
C TYR A 183 -19.31 5.16 5.04
N GLY A 184 -19.81 4.46 4.00
CA GLY A 184 -21.17 3.93 3.97
C GLY A 184 -21.35 2.76 4.94
N ASP A 185 -22.57 2.56 5.42
CA ASP A 185 -22.89 1.45 6.32
C ASP A 185 -22.63 0.09 5.64
N GLY A 186 -21.82 -0.73 6.29
CA GLY A 186 -21.40 -2.03 5.79
C GLY A 186 -20.24 -2.00 4.78
N ASP A 187 -19.65 -0.83 4.51
CA ASP A 187 -18.41 -0.75 3.72
C ASP A 187 -17.25 -1.38 4.49
N LEU A 188 -16.37 -2.10 3.79
CA LEU A 188 -15.12 -2.61 4.35
C LEU A 188 -13.97 -1.69 3.97
N LEU A 189 -13.21 -1.24 4.97
CA LEU A 189 -11.95 -0.55 4.76
C LEU A 189 -10.79 -1.39 5.26
N ILE A 190 -9.81 -1.59 4.39
CA ILE A 190 -8.50 -2.14 4.75
C ILE A 190 -7.51 -0.99 4.63
N HIS A 191 -7.07 -0.47 5.77
CA HIS A 191 -6.09 0.61 5.87
C HIS A 191 -4.73 0.04 6.26
N VAL A 192 -3.79 0.04 5.32
CA VAL A 192 -2.39 -0.29 5.53
C VAL A 192 -1.64 0.99 5.82
N SER A 193 -0.86 0.99 6.89
CA SER A 193 0.01 2.09 7.30
C SER A 193 1.17 1.54 8.11
N PHE A 194 1.97 2.41 8.73
CA PHE A 194 3.05 1.96 9.60
C PHE A 194 2.57 1.60 11.02
N LYS A 195 3.35 0.74 11.67
CA LYS A 195 3.20 0.36 13.08
C LYS A 195 3.81 1.41 14.01
N ASP A 196 5.01 1.90 13.71
CA ASP A 196 5.77 2.86 14.50
C ASP A 196 6.43 3.92 13.60
N ALA A 197 5.98 5.18 13.71
CA ALA A 197 6.52 6.31 12.94
C ALA A 197 7.94 6.72 13.38
N TRP A 198 8.37 6.31 14.58
CA TRP A 198 9.62 6.75 15.19
C TRP A 198 10.74 5.71 15.08
N GLN A 199 10.50 4.58 14.40
CA GLN A 199 11.47 3.49 14.29
C GLN A 199 12.82 3.94 13.71
N LYS A 200 12.81 4.89 12.76
CA LYS A 200 14.02 5.44 12.14
C LYS A 200 14.60 6.64 12.92
N ALA A 201 13.86 7.22 13.87
CA ALA A 201 14.34 8.32 14.71
C ALA A 201 15.30 7.85 15.82
N ALA A 202 15.14 6.61 16.31
CA ALA A 202 16.05 5.99 17.26
C ALA A 202 16.05 4.46 17.10
N PRO A 203 17.20 3.77 17.26
CA PRO A 203 17.24 2.30 17.28
C PRO A 203 16.28 1.74 18.35
N GLY A 204 15.24 1.03 17.93
CA GLY A 204 14.19 0.50 18.82
C GLY A 204 12.92 1.37 18.93
N GLY A 205 12.84 2.45 18.14
CA GLY A 205 11.62 3.22 17.90
C GLY A 205 11.03 3.93 19.11
N LEU A 206 9.71 4.08 19.11
CA LEU A 206 8.98 4.80 20.15
C LEU A 206 9.24 4.24 21.55
N ALA A 207 9.41 2.92 21.68
CA ALA A 207 9.65 2.26 22.96
C ALA A 207 10.93 2.75 23.65
N VAL A 208 12.00 3.01 22.87
CA VAL A 208 13.27 3.54 23.38
C VAL A 208 13.17 5.03 23.66
N LEU A 209 12.49 5.80 22.80
CA LEU A 209 12.27 7.23 23.01
C LEU A 209 11.49 7.52 24.30
N MET A 210 10.57 6.63 24.67
CA MET A 210 9.79 6.71 25.91
C MET A 210 10.46 6.05 27.11
N SER A 211 11.59 5.35 26.95
CA SER A 211 12.24 4.66 28.06
C SER A 211 12.86 5.66 29.04
N THR A 212 12.58 5.46 30.33
CA THR A 212 13.19 6.20 31.46
C THR A 212 14.00 5.26 32.35
N ASP A 213 14.24 4.03 31.87
CA ASP A 213 14.90 2.98 32.62
C ASP A 213 16.37 3.31 32.88
N SER A 214 16.92 2.91 34.02
CA SER A 214 18.30 3.24 34.40
C SER A 214 19.36 2.37 33.70
N ALA A 215 18.97 1.52 32.75
CA ALA A 215 19.82 0.52 32.11
C ALA A 215 19.73 0.50 30.57
N GLY A 216 18.81 1.26 29.96
CA GLY A 216 18.69 1.42 28.52
C GLY A 216 19.50 2.60 27.98
N PRO A 217 19.40 2.88 26.66
CA PRO A 217 20.17 3.93 26.00
C PRO A 217 19.95 5.34 26.60
N ASN A 218 18.79 5.55 27.24
CA ASN A 218 18.36 6.82 27.83
C ASN A 218 18.44 6.84 29.37
N ALA A 219 19.32 6.01 29.96
CA ALA A 219 19.45 5.89 31.41
C ALA A 219 19.65 7.22 32.15
N GLY A 220 18.66 7.58 32.96
CA GLY A 220 18.68 8.80 33.78
C GLY A 220 18.30 10.09 33.02
N SER A 221 17.81 9.98 31.78
CA SER A 221 17.33 11.11 30.97
C SER A 221 15.79 11.17 30.95
N ALA A 222 15.23 12.35 30.69
CA ALA A 222 13.80 12.50 30.37
C ALA A 222 13.49 11.81 29.03
N SER A 223 12.21 11.50 28.77
CA SER A 223 11.76 10.94 27.48
C SER A 223 12.28 11.78 26.32
N ALA A 224 13.08 11.17 25.45
CA ALA A 224 13.69 11.82 24.29
C ALA A 224 12.67 12.13 23.18
N LEU A 225 11.43 11.63 23.32
CA LEU A 225 10.35 11.88 22.37
C LEU A 225 10.10 13.38 22.17
N GLY A 226 10.16 14.18 23.23
CA GLY A 226 9.92 15.63 23.16
C GLY A 226 11.05 16.43 22.50
N ASP A 227 12.25 15.86 22.41
CA ASP A 227 13.44 16.54 21.87
C ASP A 227 13.55 16.43 20.34
N LEU A 228 12.71 15.59 19.71
CA LEU A 228 12.71 15.43 18.26
C LEU A 228 12.25 16.72 17.56
N THR A 229 13.00 17.12 16.54
CA THR A 229 12.65 18.26 15.68
C THR A 229 11.52 17.88 14.73
N TYR A 230 10.81 18.89 14.21
CA TYR A 230 9.77 18.70 13.21
C TYR A 230 10.28 17.94 11.98
N ALA A 231 11.44 18.34 11.48
CA ALA A 231 12.11 17.66 10.35
C ALA A 231 12.50 16.21 10.69
N GLY A 232 12.99 15.94 11.90
CA GLY A 232 13.38 14.59 12.32
C GLY A 232 12.20 13.62 12.39
N VAL A 233 11.05 14.10 12.88
CA VAL A 233 9.81 13.28 12.94
C VAL A 233 9.27 13.00 11.54
N LEU A 234 9.26 13.98 10.65
CA LEU A 234 8.84 13.77 9.26
C LEU A 234 9.79 12.80 8.53
N ALA A 235 11.10 13.00 8.66
CA ALA A 235 12.09 12.11 8.04
C ALA A 235 11.97 10.66 8.53
N SER A 236 11.66 10.44 9.81
CA SER A 236 11.41 9.10 10.33
C SER A 236 10.07 8.54 9.87
N GLY A 237 9.00 9.32 9.99
CA GLY A 237 7.64 8.87 9.70
C GLY A 237 7.41 8.51 8.24
N LEU A 238 7.95 9.30 7.31
CA LEU A 238 7.82 9.06 5.87
C LEU A 238 8.68 7.89 5.38
N LYS A 239 9.72 7.52 6.13
CA LYS A 239 10.59 6.37 5.84
C LYS A 239 10.24 5.13 6.66
N SER A 240 9.02 5.07 7.20
CA SER A 240 8.62 4.04 8.17
C SER A 240 8.56 2.64 7.57
N VAL A 241 8.03 2.51 6.35
CA VAL A 241 7.97 1.24 5.62
C VAL A 241 8.86 1.36 4.41
N ASP A 242 10.00 0.70 4.44
CA ASP A 242 10.98 0.71 3.37
C ASP A 242 11.02 -0.65 2.65
N PHE A 243 11.19 -0.61 1.33
CA PHE A 243 11.24 -1.81 0.53
C PHE A 243 12.29 -1.71 -0.59
N ASN A 244 12.77 -2.88 -0.99
CA ASN A 244 13.46 -3.15 -2.23
C ASN A 244 12.67 -4.24 -2.96
N PHE A 245 12.32 -3.99 -4.22
CA PHE A 245 11.77 -5.00 -5.12
C PHE A 245 12.72 -5.14 -6.31
N SER A 246 13.14 -6.37 -6.62
CA SER A 246 14.02 -6.62 -7.76
C SER A 246 13.53 -7.75 -8.65
N ILE A 247 13.86 -7.67 -9.93
CA ILE A 247 13.71 -8.75 -10.91
C ILE A 247 15.02 -8.81 -11.70
N ASP A 248 15.67 -9.97 -11.70
CA ASP A 248 16.95 -10.15 -12.38
C ASP A 248 16.79 -10.06 -13.92
N ALA A 249 15.76 -10.71 -14.47
CA ALA A 249 15.48 -10.68 -15.90
C ALA A 249 14.00 -10.93 -16.23
N ILE A 250 13.51 -10.27 -17.26
CA ILE A 250 12.21 -10.49 -17.91
C ILE A 250 12.46 -10.81 -19.37
N GLY A 251 11.93 -11.92 -19.86
CA GLY A 251 12.20 -12.33 -21.24
C GLY A 251 11.13 -13.19 -21.89
N LEU A 252 11.36 -13.46 -23.16
CA LEU A 252 10.57 -14.35 -24.01
C LEU A 252 11.39 -15.59 -24.34
N ALA A 253 10.74 -16.72 -24.52
CA ALA A 253 11.38 -17.92 -25.01
C ALA A 253 10.47 -18.70 -25.96
N ASP A 254 11.08 -19.58 -26.74
CA ASP A 254 10.37 -20.42 -27.69
C ASP A 254 9.49 -21.50 -27.01
N SER A 255 8.71 -22.22 -27.81
CA SER A 255 7.81 -23.27 -27.31
C SER A 255 8.51 -24.44 -26.59
N THR A 256 9.81 -24.61 -26.80
CA THR A 256 10.60 -25.71 -26.23
C THR A 256 11.14 -25.38 -24.84
N PHE A 257 11.25 -24.10 -24.49
CA PHE A 257 11.70 -23.62 -23.19
C PHE A 257 10.87 -24.19 -22.04
N ALA A 258 11.54 -24.79 -21.05
CA ALA A 258 10.94 -25.36 -19.86
C ALA A 258 11.38 -24.58 -18.60
N ALA A 259 10.58 -24.66 -17.54
CA ALA A 259 10.91 -24.00 -16.27
C ALA A 259 12.23 -24.53 -15.70
N GLY A 260 13.11 -23.61 -15.32
CA GLY A 260 14.47 -23.86 -14.86
C GLY A 260 15.50 -24.02 -15.98
N ASP A 261 15.12 -23.88 -17.26
CA ASP A 261 16.09 -23.78 -18.35
C ASP A 261 16.93 -22.51 -18.19
N SER A 262 18.18 -22.57 -18.64
CA SER A 262 19.11 -21.44 -18.56
C SER A 262 18.68 -20.33 -19.51
N ILE A 263 18.64 -19.09 -19.00
CA ILE A 263 18.35 -17.86 -19.78
C ILE A 263 19.64 -17.18 -20.28
N GLY A 264 20.63 -17.98 -20.68
CA GLY A 264 21.99 -17.50 -20.93
C GLY A 264 22.82 -17.30 -19.66
N ASP A 265 24.15 -17.31 -19.78
CA ASP A 265 25.11 -17.22 -18.68
C ASP A 265 25.58 -15.78 -18.38
N SER A 266 25.13 -14.79 -19.15
CA SER A 266 25.60 -13.40 -19.06
C SER A 266 24.54 -12.37 -19.47
N PHE A 267 23.31 -12.52 -18.97
CA PHE A 267 22.19 -11.60 -19.25
C PHE A 267 22.36 -10.18 -18.66
N THR A 268 23.32 -9.96 -17.75
CA THR A 268 23.70 -8.63 -17.21
C THR A 268 25.00 -8.09 -17.81
N GLY A 269 25.63 -8.86 -18.70
CA GLY A 269 26.94 -8.54 -19.26
C GLY A 269 26.83 -7.77 -20.56
N HIS A 270 26.41 -6.50 -20.51
CA HIS A 270 26.27 -5.69 -21.71
C HIS A 270 27.63 -5.32 -22.29
N THR A 271 27.93 -5.76 -23.51
CA THR A 271 29.21 -5.42 -24.15
C THR A 271 29.09 -4.14 -24.97
N ALA A 272 30.11 -3.27 -24.91
CA ALA A 272 30.15 -1.99 -25.63
C ALA A 272 30.04 -2.09 -27.18
N ASN A 273 29.99 -3.31 -27.73
CA ASN A 273 29.78 -3.58 -29.15
C ASN A 273 28.30 -3.86 -29.50
N GLY A 274 27.39 -3.83 -28.52
CA GLY A 274 25.96 -4.13 -28.70
C GLY A 274 25.67 -5.59 -29.08
N ILE A 275 26.61 -6.50 -28.75
CA ILE A 275 26.44 -7.94 -28.91
C ILE A 275 26.46 -8.52 -27.50
N ASP A 276 25.28 -8.79 -26.95
CA ASP A 276 25.21 -9.49 -25.67
C ASP A 276 25.66 -10.94 -25.86
N PRO A 277 26.43 -11.51 -24.91
CA PRO A 277 26.97 -12.86 -25.04
C PRO A 277 25.91 -13.95 -24.97
N ASP A 278 24.61 -13.60 -24.82
CA ASP A 278 23.52 -14.54 -24.65
C ASP A 278 23.44 -15.49 -25.86
N GLY A 279 24.11 -16.63 -25.69
CA GLY A 279 24.32 -17.64 -26.70
C GLY A 279 23.14 -18.57 -26.87
N ASP A 280 22.02 -18.35 -26.17
CA ASP A 280 20.82 -19.15 -26.30
C ASP A 280 19.87 -18.56 -27.34
N ALA A 281 19.93 -19.10 -28.56
CA ALA A 281 19.05 -18.69 -29.66
C ALA A 281 17.54 -18.94 -29.40
N GLY A 282 17.19 -19.64 -28.31
CA GLY A 282 15.81 -19.93 -27.91
C GLY A 282 15.18 -18.90 -26.97
N THR A 283 15.95 -17.94 -26.44
CA THR A 283 15.47 -16.95 -25.47
C THR A 283 15.79 -15.51 -25.92
N THR A 284 15.08 -14.54 -25.35
CA THR A 284 15.30 -13.10 -25.56
C THR A 284 15.02 -12.38 -24.26
N VAL A 285 16.05 -11.81 -23.65
CA VAL A 285 15.90 -10.91 -22.51
C VAL A 285 15.40 -9.56 -23.00
N LEU A 286 14.36 -9.03 -22.34
CA LEU A 286 13.74 -7.75 -22.67
C LEU A 286 14.13 -6.65 -21.69
N ILE A 287 14.21 -7.02 -20.41
CA ILE A 287 14.54 -6.16 -19.29
C ILE A 287 15.43 -6.95 -18.34
N SER A 288 16.49 -6.32 -17.85
CA SER A 288 17.41 -6.86 -16.85
C SER A 288 17.71 -5.84 -15.76
N ASP A 289 18.21 -6.34 -14.63
CA ASP A 289 18.64 -5.54 -13.48
C ASP A 289 17.58 -4.54 -12.99
N LEU A 290 16.31 -4.93 -13.02
CA LEU A 290 15.24 -4.11 -12.44
C LEU A 290 15.38 -4.13 -10.92
N SER A 291 15.70 -3.00 -10.31
CA SER A 291 15.74 -2.82 -8.87
C SER A 291 15.01 -1.54 -8.49
N ILE A 292 14.09 -1.64 -7.52
CA ILE A 292 13.26 -0.53 -7.07
C ILE A 292 13.42 -0.40 -5.57
N ASN A 293 14.01 0.70 -5.12
CA ASN A 293 14.10 1.11 -3.73
C ASN A 293 13.12 2.26 -3.45
N GLY A 294 12.37 2.14 -2.37
CA GLY A 294 11.46 3.19 -1.99
C GLY A 294 10.86 3.02 -0.60
N TYR A 295 9.86 3.85 -0.35
CA TYR A 295 9.02 3.81 0.83
C TYR A 295 7.56 3.61 0.43
N LEU A 296 6.86 2.80 1.21
CA LEU A 296 5.44 2.58 1.06
C LEU A 296 4.71 3.55 1.99
N GLY A 297 3.85 4.39 1.41
CA GLY A 297 2.93 5.22 2.15
C GLY A 297 1.69 4.43 2.58
N PRO A 298 0.64 5.13 3.04
CA PRO A 298 -0.64 4.50 3.33
C PRO A 298 -1.23 3.81 2.09
N VAL A 299 -1.95 2.71 2.31
CA VAL A 299 -2.73 2.04 1.26
C VAL A 299 -4.12 1.82 1.80
N ASP A 300 -5.13 2.27 1.07
CA ASP A 300 -6.53 2.11 1.42
C ASP A 300 -7.21 1.25 0.37
N ILE A 301 -7.75 0.11 0.80
CA ILE A 301 -8.66 -0.69 -0.02
C ILE A 301 -10.04 -0.55 0.60
N HIS A 302 -10.89 0.22 -0.07
CA HIS A 302 -12.28 0.44 0.30
C HIS A 302 -13.17 -0.39 -0.62
N ILE A 303 -13.96 -1.28 -0.03
CA ILE A 303 -14.96 -2.08 -0.72
C ILE A 303 -16.32 -1.53 -0.35
N GLU A 304 -16.98 -0.89 -1.32
CA GLU A 304 -18.31 -0.33 -1.17
C GLU A 304 -19.37 -1.44 -1.11
N ASN A 305 -20.33 -1.30 -0.21
CA ASN A 305 -21.48 -2.19 -0.11
C ASN A 305 -22.76 -1.49 -0.57
N ASN A 306 -22.87 -1.27 -1.88
CA ASN A 306 -24.07 -0.68 -2.50
C ASN A 306 -24.98 -1.75 -3.13
N GLY A 307 -24.71 -3.04 -2.88
CA GLY A 307 -25.45 -4.17 -3.44
C GLY A 307 -24.92 -4.68 -4.79
N ASN A 308 -25.63 -5.67 -5.34
CA ASN A 308 -25.21 -6.42 -6.56
C ASN A 308 -25.83 -5.86 -7.87
N GLY A 309 -26.36 -4.64 -7.84
CA GLY A 309 -27.02 -4.02 -9.00
C GLY A 309 -26.04 -3.46 -10.02
N PHE A 310 -26.58 -3.03 -11.16
CA PHE A 310 -25.86 -2.35 -12.24
C PHE A 310 -26.63 -1.13 -12.72
N GLY A 311 -25.93 0.00 -12.85
CA GLY A 311 -26.44 1.24 -13.44
C GLY A 311 -27.28 2.09 -12.47
N SER A 312 -26.84 3.31 -12.19
CA SER A 312 -27.60 4.29 -11.42
C SER A 312 -28.74 4.90 -12.26
N GLY A 313 -29.88 4.21 -12.43
CA GLY A 313 -31.03 4.79 -13.12
C GLY A 313 -32.14 3.82 -13.55
N THR A 314 -33.36 4.35 -13.59
CA THR A 314 -34.65 3.63 -13.78
C THR A 314 -34.91 3.04 -15.18
N ALA A 315 -33.88 2.74 -15.97
CA ALA A 315 -34.03 2.09 -17.28
C ALA A 315 -33.24 0.78 -17.26
N THR A 316 -33.95 -0.34 -17.05
CA THR A 316 -33.44 -1.72 -16.99
C THR A 316 -32.13 -1.84 -16.17
N PRO A 317 -32.21 -2.06 -14.83
CA PRO A 317 -31.09 -2.05 -13.86
C PRO A 317 -30.10 -3.23 -14.02
N THR A 318 -29.70 -3.53 -15.26
CA THR A 318 -28.98 -4.73 -15.65
C THR A 318 -27.87 -4.47 -16.66
N ILE A 319 -27.56 -3.20 -17.00
CA ILE A 319 -26.50 -2.83 -17.95
C ILE A 319 -25.70 -1.67 -17.36
N GLY A 320 -24.37 -1.67 -17.54
CA GLY A 320 -23.49 -0.60 -17.10
C GLY A 320 -22.52 -1.02 -15.99
N ALA A 321 -22.04 -0.05 -15.22
CA ALA A 321 -21.15 -0.28 -14.09
C ALA A 321 -21.91 -0.85 -12.88
N ALA A 322 -21.23 -1.71 -12.12
CA ALA A 322 -21.75 -2.20 -10.84
C ALA A 322 -21.93 -1.05 -9.84
N ASP A 323 -22.94 -1.21 -8.98
CA ASP A 323 -23.21 -0.25 -7.90
C ASP A 323 -22.12 -0.29 -6.81
N SER A 324 -21.55 -1.47 -6.56
CA SER A 324 -20.44 -1.68 -5.62
C SER A 324 -19.10 -1.65 -6.33
N LYS A 325 -18.14 -0.92 -5.77
CA LYS A 325 -16.79 -0.75 -6.31
C LYS A 325 -15.73 -1.05 -5.27
N ILE A 326 -14.56 -1.44 -5.75
CA ILE A 326 -13.34 -1.50 -4.94
C ILE A 326 -12.50 -0.28 -5.32
N ASN A 327 -12.31 0.63 -4.38
CA ASN A 327 -11.36 1.73 -4.50
C ASN A 327 -10.06 1.30 -3.83
N TRP A 328 -8.97 1.34 -4.58
CA TRP A 328 -7.64 1.02 -4.09
C TRP A 328 -6.74 2.24 -4.27
N ASN A 329 -6.53 2.95 -3.18
CA ASN A 329 -5.64 4.10 -3.11
C ASN A 329 -4.27 3.67 -2.56
N THR A 330 -3.19 4.05 -3.24
CA THR A 330 -1.81 3.70 -2.84
C THR A 330 -0.94 4.93 -2.94
N TYR A 331 -0.16 5.18 -1.88
CA TYR A 331 0.90 6.17 -1.87
C TYR A 331 2.26 5.46 -1.94
N VAL A 332 3.12 5.88 -2.87
CA VAL A 332 4.47 5.32 -3.01
C VAL A 332 5.48 6.44 -3.26
N ASN A 333 6.67 6.29 -2.69
CA ASN A 333 7.81 7.13 -2.98
C ASN A 333 8.98 6.24 -3.41
N VAL A 334 9.23 6.21 -4.72
CA VAL A 334 10.39 5.53 -5.30
C VAL A 334 11.54 6.53 -5.28
N THR A 335 12.56 6.18 -4.51
CA THR A 335 13.76 7.01 -4.35
C THR A 335 14.84 6.67 -5.36
N ASP A 336 14.80 5.45 -5.86
CA ASP A 336 15.79 4.91 -6.77
C ASP A 336 15.19 3.70 -7.50
N LEU A 337 15.16 3.79 -8.82
CA LEU A 337 14.81 2.71 -9.71
C LEU A 337 15.88 2.65 -10.80
N ASP A 338 16.50 1.49 -10.86
CA ASP A 338 17.44 1.12 -11.90
C ASP A 338 16.79 0.06 -12.79
N VAL A 339 16.93 0.23 -14.09
CA VAL A 339 16.47 -0.76 -15.06
C VAL A 339 17.27 -0.67 -16.36
N TYR A 340 17.58 -1.83 -16.92
CA TYR A 340 18.15 -1.94 -18.25
C TYR A 340 17.12 -2.56 -19.20
N LEU A 341 16.86 -1.91 -20.33
CA LEU A 341 15.95 -2.39 -21.38
C LEU A 341 16.80 -3.00 -22.49
N ASP A 342 17.08 -4.29 -22.39
CA ASP A 342 17.97 -5.04 -23.29
C ASP A 342 17.56 -4.95 -24.75
N ILE A 343 16.25 -5.04 -25.02
CA ILE A 343 15.73 -4.99 -26.39
C ILE A 343 16.04 -3.67 -27.12
N ALA A 344 16.28 -2.60 -26.37
CA ALA A 344 16.53 -1.26 -26.90
C ALA A 344 17.95 -0.74 -26.60
N GLY A 345 18.72 -1.45 -25.77
CA GLY A 345 20.02 -0.99 -25.27
C GLY A 345 19.91 0.32 -24.49
N VAL A 346 18.88 0.46 -23.65
CA VAL A 346 18.61 1.69 -22.87
C VAL A 346 18.79 1.40 -21.40
N GLN A 347 19.62 2.19 -20.72
CA GLN A 347 19.76 2.13 -19.28
C GLN A 347 19.14 3.37 -18.64
N ILE A 348 18.29 3.14 -17.64
CA ILE A 348 17.73 4.17 -16.78
C ILE A 348 18.28 3.93 -15.38
N THR A 349 18.92 4.93 -14.79
CA THR A 349 19.42 4.86 -13.42
C THR A 349 18.91 6.02 -12.57
N ASP A 350 18.80 5.77 -11.28
CA ASP A 350 18.32 6.73 -10.28
C ASP A 350 16.95 7.33 -10.63
N LEU A 351 16.03 6.52 -11.19
CA LEU A 351 14.67 6.99 -11.46
C LEU A 351 13.91 7.18 -10.15
N LYS A 352 13.28 8.35 -10.00
CA LYS A 352 12.46 8.71 -8.84
C LYS A 352 11.01 8.87 -9.26
N ILE A 353 10.11 8.41 -8.41
CA ILE A 353 8.67 8.65 -8.52
C ILE A 353 8.21 9.15 -7.15
N ASN A 354 7.89 10.42 -7.07
CA ASN A 354 7.54 11.10 -5.82
C ASN A 354 6.55 12.24 -6.13
N ASN A 355 6.30 13.15 -5.20
CA ASN A 355 5.47 14.34 -5.45
C ASN A 355 6.02 15.53 -4.66
N VAL A 356 7.27 15.90 -4.97
CA VAL A 356 8.04 16.88 -4.19
C VAL A 356 8.27 18.18 -4.93
N ARG A 357 7.99 18.23 -6.23
CA ARG A 357 8.13 19.39 -7.11
C ARG A 357 6.77 19.73 -7.71
N GLY A 358 6.63 20.95 -8.24
CA GLY A 358 5.32 21.37 -8.75
C GLY A 358 4.25 21.23 -7.66
N ASP A 359 3.03 20.86 -8.04
CA ASP A 359 1.89 20.57 -7.19
C ASP A 359 2.13 19.40 -6.23
N VAL A 360 2.40 19.70 -4.97
CA VAL A 360 2.67 18.68 -3.93
C VAL A 360 1.40 18.07 -3.32
N THR A 361 0.23 18.34 -3.91
CA THR A 361 -1.04 17.79 -3.43
C THR A 361 -1.36 16.42 -4.03
N ASP A 362 -2.15 15.64 -3.31
CA ASP A 362 -2.76 14.39 -3.75
C ASP A 362 -3.96 14.66 -4.69
N LEU A 363 -4.65 13.60 -5.11
CA LEU A 363 -5.83 13.65 -6.00
C LEU A 363 -7.04 14.32 -5.33
N ASP A 364 -7.07 14.40 -4.00
CA ASP A 364 -8.13 15.03 -3.21
C ASP A 364 -7.78 16.49 -2.83
N GLY A 365 -6.60 16.98 -3.24
CA GLY A 365 -6.10 18.33 -2.95
C GLY A 365 -5.49 18.51 -1.56
N ASN A 366 -5.19 17.41 -0.85
CA ASN A 366 -4.45 17.44 0.42
C ASN A 366 -2.96 17.21 0.19
N PHE A 367 -2.14 17.49 1.19
CA PHE A 367 -0.70 17.29 1.11
C PHE A 367 -0.34 15.81 1.00
N SER A 368 0.41 15.47 -0.04
CA SER A 368 0.83 14.09 -0.34
C SER A 368 2.06 13.61 0.44
N PHE A 369 2.68 14.49 1.24
CA PHE A 369 3.94 14.22 1.95
C PHE A 369 5.10 13.75 1.06
N GLY A 370 5.10 14.16 -0.21
CA GLY A 370 6.14 13.77 -1.17
C GLY A 370 5.91 12.41 -1.82
N PHE A 371 4.77 11.76 -1.59
CA PHE A 371 4.43 10.48 -2.20
C PHE A 371 3.63 10.70 -3.49
N ALA A 372 3.95 9.95 -4.52
CA ALA A 372 3.06 9.81 -5.67
C ALA A 372 1.84 8.97 -5.27
N GLN A 373 0.69 9.31 -5.83
CA GLN A 373 -0.58 8.62 -5.55
C GLN A 373 -1.06 7.88 -6.79
N SER A 374 -1.52 6.64 -6.58
CA SER A 374 -2.28 5.87 -7.54
C SER A 374 -3.62 5.49 -6.92
N ASN A 375 -4.72 5.97 -7.50
CA ASN A 375 -6.06 5.53 -7.15
C ASN A 375 -6.62 4.64 -8.26
N ARG A 376 -7.02 3.42 -7.91
CA ARG A 376 -7.61 2.45 -8.83
C ARG A 376 -9.03 2.11 -8.41
N GLN A 377 -9.97 2.28 -9.32
CA GLN A 377 -11.34 1.83 -9.17
C GLN A 377 -11.54 0.54 -9.96
N ILE A 378 -11.98 -0.51 -9.27
CA ILE A 378 -12.27 -1.82 -9.86
C ILE A 378 -13.75 -2.11 -9.68
N PHE A 379 -14.44 -2.39 -10.78
CA PHE A 379 -15.86 -2.71 -10.74
C PHE A 379 -16.26 -3.62 -11.90
N ALA A 380 -17.29 -4.43 -11.67
CA ALA A 380 -17.86 -5.24 -12.74
C ALA A 380 -18.58 -4.32 -13.74
N VAL A 381 -18.48 -4.65 -15.02
CA VAL A 381 -19.25 -4.02 -16.09
C VAL A 381 -20.06 -5.09 -16.78
N ARG A 382 -21.36 -4.81 -16.90
CA ARG A 382 -22.28 -5.66 -17.61
C ARG A 382 -22.60 -5.04 -18.96
N ASN A 383 -22.41 -5.81 -20.03
CA ASN A 383 -22.69 -5.39 -21.40
C ASN A 383 -21.96 -4.08 -21.77
N THR A 384 -20.63 -4.13 -21.71
CA THR A 384 -19.72 -2.99 -21.94
C THR A 384 -19.98 -2.27 -23.27
N ALA A 385 -20.40 -3.01 -24.30
CA ALA A 385 -20.69 -2.45 -25.61
C ALA A 385 -22.08 -1.77 -25.74
N GLY A 386 -22.89 -1.77 -24.67
CA GLY A 386 -24.19 -1.09 -24.63
C GLY A 386 -25.29 -1.77 -25.47
N PHE A 387 -25.12 -3.04 -25.84
CA PHE A 387 -26.06 -3.78 -26.69
C PHE A 387 -27.19 -4.38 -25.86
N ASP A 388 -28.22 -3.61 -25.55
CA ASP A 388 -29.48 -4.23 -25.12
C ASP A 388 -30.03 -5.07 -26.28
N ALA A 389 -30.12 -6.39 -26.10
CA ALA A 389 -30.72 -7.29 -27.08
C ALA A 389 -32.16 -6.88 -27.44
N ALA A 390 -32.90 -6.27 -26.50
CA ALA A 390 -34.22 -5.71 -26.76
C ALA A 390 -34.15 -4.41 -27.58
N GLY A 391 -33.21 -3.51 -27.29
CA GLY A 391 -32.92 -2.31 -28.07
C GLY A 391 -32.47 -2.61 -29.51
N LEU A 392 -31.62 -3.62 -29.71
CA LEU A 392 -31.20 -4.06 -31.05
C LEU A 392 -32.35 -4.74 -31.80
N ALA A 393 -33.14 -5.59 -31.16
CA ALA A 393 -34.34 -6.19 -31.76
C ALA A 393 -35.39 -5.13 -32.16
N ALA A 394 -35.53 -4.06 -31.37
CA ALA A 394 -36.38 -2.91 -31.66
C ALA A 394 -35.84 -2.07 -32.84
N ALA A 395 -34.53 -1.78 -32.87
CA ALA A 395 -33.89 -1.06 -33.96
C ALA A 395 -33.88 -1.85 -35.29
N ALA A 396 -33.85 -3.18 -35.21
CA ALA A 396 -33.94 -4.09 -36.35
C ALA A 396 -35.35 -4.25 -36.92
N GLY A 397 -36.36 -3.55 -36.38
CA GLY A 397 -37.75 -3.66 -36.83
C GLY A 397 -38.35 -5.06 -36.62
N GLY A 398 -37.86 -5.82 -35.63
CA GLY A 398 -38.33 -7.19 -35.37
C GLY A 398 -37.81 -8.25 -36.35
N ALA A 399 -36.88 -7.91 -37.25
CA ALA A 399 -36.16 -8.92 -38.02
C ALA A 399 -35.16 -9.63 -37.09
N ALA A 400 -35.41 -10.91 -36.81
CA ALA A 400 -34.49 -11.74 -36.06
C ALA A 400 -33.17 -11.86 -36.86
N TYR A 401 -32.16 -11.08 -36.48
CA TYR A 401 -30.79 -11.39 -36.85
C TYR A 401 -30.51 -12.82 -36.40
N ALA A 402 -29.87 -13.61 -37.27
CA ALA A 402 -29.53 -14.99 -36.99
C ALA A 402 -28.52 -15.01 -35.82
N ASN A 403 -29.05 -15.27 -34.64
CA ASN A 403 -28.35 -15.39 -33.36
C ASN A 403 -27.77 -14.08 -32.75
N PRO A 404 -28.61 -13.29 -32.05
CA PRO A 404 -28.17 -12.11 -31.28
C PRO A 404 -27.11 -12.44 -30.22
N VAL A 405 -27.07 -13.68 -29.72
CA VAL A 405 -26.08 -14.15 -28.75
C VAL A 405 -24.69 -14.25 -29.37
N ALA A 406 -24.58 -14.61 -30.66
CA ALA A 406 -23.30 -14.65 -31.35
C ALA A 406 -22.70 -13.24 -31.55
N MET A 407 -23.54 -12.25 -31.87
CA MET A 407 -23.10 -10.86 -32.01
C MET A 407 -22.72 -10.20 -30.66
N ALA A 408 -23.41 -10.56 -29.58
CA ALA A 408 -23.07 -10.11 -28.23
C ALA A 408 -21.79 -10.78 -27.70
N ASN A 409 -21.54 -12.05 -28.05
CA ASN A 409 -20.29 -12.73 -27.75
C ASN A 409 -19.10 -12.10 -28.51
N ASP A 410 -19.26 -11.78 -29.79
CA ASP A 410 -18.19 -11.19 -30.62
C ASP A 410 -17.78 -9.76 -30.21
N LEU A 411 -18.60 -9.05 -29.41
CA LEU A 411 -18.39 -7.64 -29.03
C LEU A 411 -18.12 -7.42 -27.53
N GLY A 412 -18.06 -8.49 -26.73
CA GLY A 412 -17.80 -8.46 -25.30
C GLY A 412 -19.09 -8.45 -24.45
N LEU A 413 -19.26 -9.51 -23.67
CA LEU A 413 -20.40 -9.75 -22.79
C LEU A 413 -20.30 -8.91 -21.50
N ASP A 414 -19.59 -9.46 -20.52
CA ASP A 414 -19.38 -8.93 -19.19
C ASP A 414 -17.87 -8.83 -18.98
N GLY A 415 -17.47 -7.91 -18.12
CA GLY A 415 -16.06 -7.67 -17.86
C GLY A 415 -15.80 -7.02 -16.52
N VAL A 416 -14.54 -6.73 -16.30
CA VAL A 416 -14.05 -5.94 -15.17
C VAL A 416 -13.46 -4.67 -15.72
N ALA A 417 -13.94 -3.53 -15.24
CA ALA A 417 -13.29 -2.25 -15.46
C ALA A 417 -12.25 -2.01 -14.37
N ILE A 418 -11.09 -1.54 -14.80
CA ILE A 418 -9.98 -1.12 -13.95
C ILE A 418 -9.59 0.27 -14.43
N ASN A 419 -10.04 1.28 -13.68
CA ASN A 419 -9.72 2.67 -13.97
C ASN A 419 -8.66 3.12 -12.97
N THR A 420 -7.52 3.58 -13.46
CA THR A 420 -6.41 4.06 -12.63
C THR A 420 -6.17 5.53 -12.93
N THR A 421 -6.19 6.35 -11.88
CA THR A 421 -5.70 7.72 -11.91
C THR A 421 -4.41 7.78 -11.13
N PHE A 422 -3.37 8.34 -11.74
CA PHE A 422 -2.07 8.54 -11.09
C PHE A 422 -1.74 10.03 -11.05
N LYS A 423 -1.18 10.48 -9.93
CA LYS A 423 -0.63 11.82 -9.76
C LYS A 423 0.75 11.75 -9.11
N GLY A 424 1.71 12.49 -9.65
CA GLY A 424 3.03 12.66 -9.06
C GLY A 424 4.04 13.23 -10.05
N ASP A 425 5.29 13.24 -9.63
CA ASP A 425 6.46 13.62 -10.40
C ASP A 425 7.26 12.38 -10.79
N MET A 426 8.01 12.50 -11.88
CA MET A 426 9.02 11.53 -12.29
C MET A 426 10.32 12.24 -12.61
N GLU A 427 11.43 11.71 -12.12
CA GLU A 427 12.77 12.19 -12.41
C GLU A 427 13.65 11.01 -12.84
N ILE A 428 14.51 11.22 -13.84
CA ILE A 428 15.55 10.25 -14.22
C ILE A 428 16.90 10.91 -13.96
N GLY A 429 17.70 10.32 -13.07
CA GLY A 429 19.03 10.82 -12.74
C GLY A 429 20.07 10.58 -13.83
N ALA A 430 19.97 9.46 -14.55
CA ALA A 430 20.77 9.25 -15.75
C ALA A 430 20.08 8.33 -16.76
N LEU A 431 20.19 8.71 -18.03
CA LEU A 431 19.68 7.95 -19.17
C LEU A 431 20.84 7.68 -20.12
N SER A 432 21.15 6.41 -20.41
CA SER A 432 22.22 6.04 -21.35
C SER A 432 21.74 5.11 -22.45
N PHE A 433 22.44 5.11 -23.58
CA PHE A 433 22.13 4.30 -24.77
C PHE A 433 23.34 3.49 -25.21
N GLY A 434 23.08 2.29 -25.75
CA GLY A 434 24.03 1.48 -26.50
C GLY A 434 25.27 1.08 -25.73
N ASP A 435 25.12 0.76 -24.44
CA ASP A 435 26.17 0.16 -23.60
C ASP A 435 27.42 1.01 -23.43
N THR A 436 27.28 2.31 -23.69
CA THR A 436 28.37 3.27 -23.54
C THR A 436 28.63 3.64 -22.08
N GLY A 437 27.67 3.36 -21.19
CA GLY A 437 27.65 3.83 -19.80
C GLY A 437 27.67 5.35 -19.66
N THR A 438 27.51 6.09 -20.77
CA THR A 438 27.60 7.55 -20.79
C THR A 438 26.18 8.12 -20.78
N SER A 439 25.80 8.73 -19.66
CA SER A 439 24.51 9.40 -19.53
C SER A 439 24.39 10.59 -20.50
N ILE A 440 23.20 10.77 -21.08
CA ILE A 440 22.82 11.95 -21.86
C ILE A 440 22.29 13.09 -20.99
N GLY A 441 22.21 12.89 -19.67
CA GLY A 441 21.75 13.87 -18.69
C GLY A 441 20.57 13.38 -17.86
N GLU A 442 19.95 14.34 -17.17
CA GLU A 442 18.80 14.15 -16.28
C GLU A 442 17.51 14.59 -16.98
N LEU A 443 16.39 13.95 -16.66
CA LEU A 443 15.07 14.31 -17.16
C LEU A 443 14.10 14.52 -15.99
N TYR A 444 13.25 15.54 -16.09
CA TYR A 444 12.29 15.92 -15.05
C TYR A 444 10.92 16.11 -15.65
N TRP A 445 9.92 15.43 -15.08
CA TRP A 445 8.51 15.62 -15.38
C TRP A 445 7.81 15.90 -14.06
N THR A 446 7.29 17.12 -13.93
CA THR A 446 6.49 17.51 -12.76
C THR A 446 5.02 17.52 -13.12
N ASP A 447 4.18 17.39 -12.10
CA ASP A 447 2.72 17.54 -12.23
C ASP A 447 2.10 16.51 -13.20
N ILE A 448 2.62 15.28 -13.23
CA ILE A 448 2.06 14.22 -14.06
C ILE A 448 0.72 13.83 -13.45
N GLU A 449 -0.33 13.99 -14.25
CA GLU A 449 -1.62 13.40 -13.98
C GLU A 449 -2.01 12.51 -15.16
N SER A 450 -2.27 11.23 -14.88
CA SER A 450 -2.64 10.27 -15.92
C SER A 450 -3.92 9.53 -15.57
N TYR A 451 -4.74 9.30 -16.59
CA TYR A 451 -6.00 8.59 -16.49
C TYR A 451 -5.97 7.41 -17.45
N THR A 452 -6.01 6.21 -16.91
CA THR A 452 -5.97 4.97 -17.68
C THR A 452 -7.20 4.13 -17.35
N ASN A 453 -8.08 3.95 -18.33
CA ASN A 453 -9.31 3.15 -18.17
C ASN A 453 -9.20 1.88 -18.98
N TRP A 454 -9.23 0.73 -18.32
CA TRP A 454 -9.24 -0.58 -18.96
C TRP A 454 -10.57 -1.26 -18.71
N THR A 455 -11.12 -1.91 -19.73
CA THR A 455 -12.19 -2.89 -19.55
C THR A 455 -11.71 -4.22 -20.10
N ILE A 456 -11.67 -5.22 -19.23
CA ILE A 456 -11.24 -6.58 -19.58
C ILE A 456 -12.50 -7.43 -19.68
N SER A 457 -12.77 -7.95 -20.89
CA SER A 457 -13.88 -8.86 -21.16
C SER A 457 -13.39 -10.08 -21.92
N ALA A 458 -14.04 -11.23 -21.70
CA ALA A 458 -13.82 -12.40 -22.53
C ALA A 458 -14.40 -12.18 -23.94
N HIS A 459 -13.76 -12.80 -24.93
CA HIS A 459 -14.25 -12.92 -26.31
C HIS A 459 -14.65 -14.37 -26.59
#